data_AF-A0A8X6SYI5-F1
#
_entry.id   AF-A0A8X6SYI5-F1
#
_cell.length_a   1.000
_cell.length_b   1.000
_cell.length_c   1.000
_cell.angle_alpha   90.00
_cell.angle_beta   90.00
_cell.angle_gamma   90.00
#
_symmetry.space_group_name_H-M   'P 1'
#
loop_
_entity.id
_entity.type
_entity.pdbx_description
1 polymer ?
#
loop_
_entity_poly.entity_id
_entity_poly.type
_entity_poly.pdbx_seq_one_letter_code
_entity_poly.pdbx_strand_id
1 'polypeptide(L)'
;MEDIKRSLQPVTRARVIQLLDQFFGTKYQPGEDVGIFISRVKTAATRLQEAGHKLDDLYIGFQLIRWLPQKGSSLPCNKSTDGKKRTSELSKLKQS
;
A
#
# COMPACT_ATOMS: atom_id res chain seq x y z
N MET A 1 4.73 -45.72 14.82
CA MET A 1 5.20 -44.39 15.26
C MET A 1 5.39 -43.46 14.06
N GLU A 2 4.46 -43.47 13.09
CA GLU A 2 4.63 -42.73 11.82
C GLU A 2 3.55 -41.64 11.64
N ASP A 3 2.50 -41.65 12.45
CA ASP A 3 1.36 -40.74 12.31
C ASP A 3 1.62 -39.34 12.89
N ILE A 4 2.44 -39.22 13.93
CA ILE A 4 2.74 -37.92 14.57
C ILE A 4 3.55 -37.03 13.63
N LYS A 5 4.50 -37.59 12.87
CA LYS A 5 5.32 -36.82 11.91
C LYS A 5 4.49 -36.25 10.76
N ARG A 6 3.46 -36.99 10.31
CA ARG A 6 2.50 -36.51 9.30
C ARG A 6 1.54 -35.47 9.88
N SER A 7 1.16 -35.62 11.14
CA SER A 7 0.34 -34.64 11.88
C SER A 7 1.14 -33.47 12.48
N LEU A 8 2.42 -33.29 12.13
CA LEU A 8 3.17 -32.05 12.35
C LEU A 8 3.10 -31.11 11.13
N GLN A 9 2.55 -31.57 10.00
CA GLN A 9 2.14 -30.71 8.87
C GLN A 9 0.98 -29.71 9.13
N PRO A 10 0.10 -29.83 10.15
CA PRO A 10 -0.84 -28.78 10.48
C PRO A 10 -0.13 -27.54 11.02
N VAL A 11 1.06 -27.67 11.62
CA VAL A 11 1.86 -26.48 11.98
C VAL A 11 2.23 -25.71 10.71
N THR A 12 2.60 -26.40 9.63
CA THR A 12 2.91 -25.78 8.33
C THR A 12 1.67 -25.21 7.64
N ARG A 13 0.54 -25.94 7.59
CA ARG A 13 -0.70 -25.44 6.96
C ARG A 13 -1.35 -24.31 7.76
N ALA A 14 -1.46 -24.45 9.08
CA ALA A 14 -1.95 -23.38 9.95
C ALA A 14 -1.03 -22.16 9.88
N ARG A 15 0.29 -22.36 9.79
CA ARG A 15 1.23 -21.26 9.58
C ARG A 15 1.02 -20.56 8.25
N VAL A 16 0.83 -21.30 7.16
CA VAL A 16 0.51 -20.70 5.84
C VAL A 16 -0.81 -19.93 5.91
N ILE A 17 -1.84 -20.49 6.55
CA ILE A 17 -3.14 -19.81 6.72
C ILE A 17 -2.98 -18.50 7.51
N GLN A 18 -2.24 -18.52 8.62
CA GLN A 18 -1.95 -17.31 9.40
C GLN A 18 -1.16 -16.27 8.59
N LEU A 19 -0.18 -16.70 7.79
CA LEU A 19 0.58 -15.80 6.93
C LEU A 19 -0.27 -15.24 5.78
N LEU A 20 -1.20 -16.02 5.24
CA LEU A 20 -2.17 -15.56 4.25
C LEU A 20 -3.13 -14.54 4.87
N ASP A 21 -3.65 -14.80 6.07
CA ASP A 21 -4.49 -13.85 6.80
C ASP A 21 -3.74 -12.53 7.04
N GLN A 22 -2.47 -12.60 7.48
CA GLN A 22 -1.61 -11.43 7.64
C GLN A 22 -1.33 -10.70 6.31
N PHE A 23 -1.11 -11.44 5.22
CA PHE A 23 -0.91 -10.87 3.89
C PHE A 23 -2.14 -10.10 3.42
N PHE A 24 -3.33 -10.72 3.47
CA PHE A 24 -4.58 -10.07 3.08
C PHE A 24 -5.01 -8.96 4.03
N GLY A 25 -4.63 -9.06 5.31
CA GLY A 25 -4.81 -8.03 6.33
C GLY A 25 -3.88 -6.83 6.19
N THR A 26 -2.88 -6.88 5.31
CA THR A 26 -1.97 -5.74 5.06
C THR A 26 -2.69 -4.67 4.24
N LYS A 27 -3.15 -3.63 4.94
CA LYS A 27 -3.84 -2.46 4.37
C LYS A 27 -2.90 -1.26 4.31
N TYR A 28 -3.15 -0.37 3.34
CA TYR A 28 -2.50 0.94 3.30
C TYR A 28 -2.96 1.79 4.49
N GLN A 29 -2.01 2.36 5.23
CA GLN A 29 -2.32 3.24 6.35
C GLN A 29 -2.29 4.72 5.90
N PRO A 30 -3.27 5.54 6.31
CA PRO A 30 -3.25 6.96 5.98
C PRO A 30 -2.02 7.63 6.61
N GLY A 31 -1.17 8.22 5.77
CA GLY A 31 0.10 8.83 6.19
C GLY A 31 1.33 7.92 6.05
N GLU A 32 1.17 6.65 5.67
CA GLU A 32 2.27 5.76 5.30
C GLU A 32 2.74 6.07 3.86
N ASP A 33 4.06 6.03 3.63
CA ASP A 33 4.60 6.12 2.28
C ASP A 33 4.24 4.88 1.46
N VAL A 34 3.92 5.08 0.19
CA VAL A 34 3.51 3.99 -0.72
C VAL A 34 4.62 2.93 -0.85
N GLY A 35 5.89 3.34 -0.82
CA GLY A 35 7.03 2.43 -0.82
C GLY A 35 7.11 1.56 0.43
N ILE A 36 6.74 2.09 1.61
CA ILE A 36 6.67 1.31 2.85
C ILE A 36 5.55 0.26 2.76
N PHE A 37 4.38 0.64 2.25
CA PHE A 37 3.27 -0.29 2.04
C PHE A 37 3.65 -1.41 1.06
N ILE A 38 4.24 -1.09 -0.10
CA ILE A 38 4.71 -2.07 -1.08
C ILE A 38 5.74 -3.01 -0.43
N SER A 39 6.65 -2.46 0.38
CA SER A 39 7.68 -3.25 1.06
C SER A 39 7.05 -4.26 2.03
N ARG A 40 6.04 -3.87 2.80
CA ARG A 40 5.32 -4.79 3.71
C ARG A 40 4.60 -5.91 2.97
N VAL A 41 3.94 -5.60 1.85
CA VAL A 41 3.28 -6.61 1.00
C VAL A 41 4.30 -7.61 0.46
N LYS A 42 5.45 -7.13 -0.04
CA LYS A 42 6.54 -7.99 -0.52
C LYS A 42 7.13 -8.85 0.59
N THR A 43 7.40 -8.28 1.76
CA THR A 43 7.90 -9.04 2.93
C THR A 43 6.92 -10.14 3.35
N ALA A 44 5.61 -9.87 3.33
CA ALA A 44 4.60 -10.89 3.62
C ALA A 44 4.58 -12.01 2.56
N ALA A 45 4.75 -11.68 1.28
CA ALA A 45 4.88 -12.66 0.21
C ALA A 45 6.15 -13.53 0.36
N THR A 46 7.30 -12.94 0.73
CA THR A 46 8.53 -13.69 1.01
C THR A 46 8.34 -14.68 2.16
N ARG A 47 7.67 -14.29 3.25
CA ARG A 47 7.37 -15.20 4.37
C ARG A 47 6.50 -16.39 3.96
N LEU A 48 5.56 -16.18 3.04
CA LEU A 48 4.76 -17.27 2.47
C LEU A 48 5.62 -18.22 1.65
N GLN A 49 6.54 -17.68 0.84
CA GLN A 49 7.50 -18.48 0.07
C GLN A 49 8.41 -19.31 0.99
N GLU A 50 8.93 -18.72 2.07
CA GLU A 50 9.72 -19.42 3.11
C GLU A 50 8.90 -20.52 3.81
N ALA A 51 7.59 -20.33 3.97
CA ALA A 51 6.68 -21.35 4.50
C ALA A 51 6.31 -22.45 3.48
N GLY A 52 6.90 -22.43 2.28
CA GLY A 52 6.65 -23.41 1.22
C GLY A 52 5.40 -23.12 0.39
N HIS A 53 4.83 -21.91 0.50
CA HIS A 53 3.67 -21.49 -0.28
C HIS A 53 4.03 -20.30 -1.17
N LYS A 54 4.36 -20.56 -2.43
CA LYS A 54 4.61 -19.50 -3.40
C LYS A 54 3.29 -18.77 -3.71
N LEU A 55 3.21 -17.51 -3.32
CA LEU A 55 2.10 -16.65 -3.69
C LEU A 55 2.27 -16.21 -5.15
N ASP A 56 1.17 -16.22 -5.91
CA ASP A 56 1.17 -15.72 -7.29
C ASP A 56 1.35 -14.19 -7.32
N ASP A 57 2.09 -13.68 -8.30
CA ASP A 57 2.32 -12.24 -8.49
C ASP A 57 0.99 -11.50 -8.72
N LEU A 58 -0.01 -12.22 -9.25
CA LEU A 58 -1.39 -11.73 -9.35
C LEU A 58 -1.95 -11.25 -7.99
N TYR A 59 -1.70 -11.98 -6.91
CA TYR A 59 -2.21 -11.62 -5.58
C TYR A 59 -1.47 -10.42 -4.98
N ILE A 60 -0.18 -10.29 -5.29
CA ILE A 60 0.60 -9.10 -4.94
C ILE A 60 0.02 -7.89 -5.65
N GLY A 61 -0.18 -7.99 -6.97
CA GLY A 61 -0.79 -6.93 -7.79
C GLY A 61 -2.20 -6.57 -7.31
N PHE A 62 -3.02 -7.56 -6.98
CA PHE A 62 -4.36 -7.35 -6.44
C PHE A 62 -4.35 -6.53 -5.15
N GLN A 63 -3.44 -6.83 -4.21
CA GLN A 63 -3.35 -6.08 -2.96
C GLN A 63 -2.87 -4.64 -3.20
N LEU A 64 -1.94 -4.44 -4.13
CA LEU A 64 -1.47 -3.10 -4.50
C LEU A 64 -2.58 -2.25 -5.15
N ILE A 65 -3.36 -2.82 -6.06
CA ILE A 65 -4.47 -2.13 -6.75
C ILE A 65 -5.61 -1.84 -5.77
N ARG A 66 -5.92 -2.77 -4.86
CA ARG A 66 -7.00 -2.63 -3.88
C ARG A 66 -6.79 -1.47 -2.91
N TRP A 67 -5.54 -1.21 -2.54
CA TRP A 67 -5.18 -0.20 -1.53
C TRP A 67 -4.44 1.01 -2.10
N LEU A 68 -4.27 1.06 -3.43
CA LEU A 68 -3.76 2.23 -4.10
C LEU A 68 -4.63 3.43 -3.69
N PRO A 69 -4.03 4.50 -3.13
CA PRO A 69 -4.78 5.70 -2.81
C PRO A 69 -5.44 6.17 -4.11
N GLN A 70 -6.76 6.07 -4.17
CA GLN A 70 -7.55 6.56 -5.30
C GLN A 70 -7.32 8.07 -5.37
N LYS A 71 -6.30 8.49 -6.12
CA LYS A 71 -6.01 9.89 -6.37
C LYS A 71 -7.08 10.39 -7.34
N GLY A 72 -8.27 10.69 -6.83
CA GLY A 72 -9.39 11.04 -7.71
C GLY A 72 -10.70 11.49 -7.07
N SER A 73 -10.91 11.41 -5.75
CA SER A 73 -12.24 11.76 -5.20
C SER A 73 -12.22 12.31 -3.78
N SER A 74 -11.26 13.18 -3.47
CA SER A 74 -11.46 14.27 -2.49
C SER A 74 -10.25 15.19 -2.49
N LEU A 75 -10.09 16.00 -3.54
CA LEU A 75 -9.63 17.35 -3.26
C LEU A 75 -10.77 17.98 -2.44
N PRO A 76 -10.57 18.43 -1.19
CA PRO A 76 -11.47 19.42 -0.65
C PRO A 76 -11.32 20.65 -1.55
N CYS A 77 -12.31 20.84 -2.41
CA CYS A 77 -12.56 22.09 -3.10
C CYS A 77 -12.86 23.14 -2.04
N ASN A 78 -11.82 23.72 -1.42
CA ASN A 78 -11.99 24.94 -0.64
C ASN A 78 -12.13 26.10 -1.63
N LYS A 79 -13.39 26.35 -2.01
CA LYS A 79 -13.84 27.63 -2.55
C LYS A 79 -13.90 28.65 -1.40
N SER A 80 -13.31 29.81 -1.67
CA SER A 80 -13.52 31.14 -1.05
C SER A 80 -13.07 31.40 0.40
N THR A 81 -12.15 32.36 0.54
CA THR A 81 -12.40 33.73 1.07
C THR A 81 -11.33 34.66 0.46
N ASP A 82 -11.67 35.52 -0.49
CA ASP A 82 -12.01 36.96 -0.31
C ASP A 82 -10.80 37.89 -0.06
N GLY A 83 -10.72 39.01 -0.81
CA GLY A 83 -10.16 40.24 -0.27
C GLY A 83 -8.73 40.69 -0.65
N LYS A 84 -8.57 41.26 -1.84
CA LYS A 84 -8.02 42.62 -2.09
C LYS A 84 -6.65 43.05 -1.50
N LYS A 85 -5.67 43.28 -2.39
CA LYS A 85 -4.88 44.53 -2.61
C LYS A 85 -3.85 44.26 -3.75
N ARG A 86 -4.12 44.68 -5.00
CA ARG A 86 -3.63 45.92 -5.66
C ARG A 86 -2.31 46.47 -5.10
N THR A 87 -1.28 46.47 -5.96
CA THR A 87 -0.45 47.62 -6.44
C THR A 87 0.86 47.02 -6.98
N SER A 88 1.04 46.90 -8.30
CA SER A 88 1.67 47.88 -9.22
C SER A 88 3.19 48.03 -9.03
N GLU A 89 3.91 48.07 -10.17
CA GLU A 89 5.37 48.10 -10.37
C GLU A 89 6.00 46.69 -10.44
N LEU A 90 6.74 46.26 -11.46
CA LEU A 90 7.49 46.96 -12.50
C LEU A 90 7.20 46.33 -13.87
N SER A 91 6.51 47.06 -14.74
CA SER A 91 6.54 46.84 -16.19
C SER A 91 6.97 48.14 -16.87
N LYS A 92 8.19 48.57 -16.58
CA LYS A 92 8.92 49.59 -17.34
C LYS A 92 10.41 49.30 -17.30
N LEU A 93 10.83 48.27 -18.02
CA LEU A 93 12.18 48.26 -18.60
C LEU A 93 12.26 47.27 -19.77
N LYS A 94 11.51 47.54 -20.83
CA LYS A 94 11.93 47.16 -22.18
C LYS A 94 11.34 48.15 -23.17
N GLN A 95 12.27 48.87 -23.81
CA GLN A 95 12.18 49.40 -25.17
C GLN A 95 11.32 50.66 -25.35
N SER A 96 11.96 51.82 -25.20
CA SER A 96 12.17 52.73 -26.34
C SER A 96 13.42 53.56 -26.13
#